data_AF-A0A562S7W5-F1
#
_entry.id   AF-A0A562S7W5-F1
#
_cell.length_a   1.000
_cell.length_b   1.000
_cell.length_c   1.000
_cell.angle_alpha   90.00
_cell.angle_beta   90.00
_cell.angle_gamma   90.00
#
_symmetry.space_group_name_H-M   'P 1'
#
loop_
_entity.id
_entity.type
_entity.pdbx_description
1 polymer ?
#
loop_
_entity_poly.entity_id
_entity_poly.type
_entity_poly.pdbx_seq_one_letter_code
_entity_poly.pdbx_strand_id
1 'polypeptide(L)'
;MKLFIFYGIWLFISVFGVYALLGSDGYFDYRNLLQQYREVEEEKRVLEAKRADLLRRVYRLQNDWKYIEAVAREQLLMVPEDAMVYHFRETGSMEERASFFP
;
A
#
# COMPACT_ATOMS: atom_id res chain seq x y z
N MET A 1 -45.96 42.72 -24.50
CA MET A 1 -44.61 42.55 -25.10
C MET A 1 -43.49 42.55 -24.07
N LYS A 2 -43.38 43.54 -23.16
CA LYS A 2 -42.27 43.62 -22.17
C LYS A 2 -42.11 42.37 -21.28
N LEU A 3 -43.21 41.79 -20.78
CA LEU A 3 -43.18 40.58 -19.94
C LEU A 3 -42.61 39.34 -20.65
N PHE A 4 -42.89 39.16 -21.94
CA PHE A 4 -42.34 38.04 -22.72
C PHE A 4 -40.83 38.17 -22.93
N ILE A 5 -40.32 39.40 -23.04
CA ILE A 5 -38.88 39.66 -23.17
C ILE A 5 -38.17 39.33 -21.85
N PHE A 6 -38.75 39.70 -20.71
CA PHE A 6 -38.19 39.33 -19.39
C PHE A 6 -38.18 37.82 -19.17
N TYR A 7 -39.25 37.12 -19.53
CA TYR A 7 -39.29 35.65 -19.44
C TYR A 7 -38.29 34.98 -20.38
N GLY A 8 -38.12 35.50 -21.60
CA GLY A 8 -37.12 34.99 -22.54
C GLY A 8 -35.69 35.16 -22.04
N ILE A 9 -35.37 36.34 -21.49
CA ILE A 9 -34.05 36.61 -20.89
C ILE A 9 -33.80 35.73 -19.66
N TRP A 10 -34.81 35.59 -18.80
CA TRP A 10 -34.71 34.75 -17.61
C TRP A 10 -34.48 33.28 -17.95
N LEU A 11 -35.21 32.76 -18.95
CA LEU A 11 -35.06 31.40 -19.44
C LEU A 11 -33.68 31.19 -20.09
N PHE A 12 -33.19 32.17 -20.86
CA PHE A 12 -31.86 32.11 -21.46
C PHE A 12 -30.75 32.03 -20.41
N ILE A 13 -30.79 32.89 -19.38
CA ILE A 13 -29.82 32.88 -18.27
C ILE A 13 -29.88 31.57 -17.49
N SER A 14 -31.08 31.04 -17.25
CA SER A 14 -31.25 29.77 -16.53
C SER A 14 -30.63 28.60 -17.30
N VAL A 15 -30.91 28.48 -18.60
CA VAL A 15 -30.36 27.41 -19.45
C VAL A 15 -28.84 27.54 -19.57
N PHE A 16 -28.33 28.75 -19.78
CA PHE A 16 -26.88 28.98 -19.89
C PHE A 16 -26.15 28.74 -18.56
N GLY A 17 -26.76 29.12 -17.45
CA GLY A 17 -26.23 28.87 -16.10
C GLY A 17 -26.17 27.39 -15.77
N VAL A 18 -27.21 26.63 -16.09
CA VAL A 18 -27.22 25.16 -15.92
C VAL A 18 -26.17 24.52 -16.82
N TYR A 19 -26.05 24.95 -18.08
CA TYR A 19 -25.03 24.43 -19.00
C TYR A 19 -23.60 24.76 -18.56
N ALA A 20 -23.36 25.95 -17.97
CA ALA A 20 -22.05 26.31 -17.43
C ALA A 20 -21.70 25.52 -16.15
N LEU A 21 -22.70 25.19 -15.33
CA LEU A 21 -22.50 24.44 -14.09
C LEU A 21 -22.37 22.92 -14.32
N LEU A 22 -23.11 22.36 -15.29
CA LEU A 22 -23.17 20.92 -15.60
C LEU A 22 -22.42 20.54 -16.90
N GLY A 23 -21.87 21.51 -17.64
CA GLY A 23 -21.08 21.26 -18.84
C GLY A 23 -19.78 20.52 -18.54
N SER A 24 -19.16 19.97 -19.58
CA SER A 24 -17.95 19.13 -19.53
C SER A 24 -16.73 19.76 -18.84
N ASP A 25 -16.68 21.09 -18.72
CA ASP A 25 -15.64 21.85 -18.00
C ASP A 25 -16.20 22.61 -16.77
N GLY A 26 -17.37 22.17 -16.27
CA GLY A 26 -18.10 22.83 -15.19
C GLY A 26 -17.58 22.53 -13.78
N TYR A 27 -18.17 23.19 -12.79
CA TYR A 27 -17.81 23.07 -11.37
C TYR A 27 -17.81 21.62 -10.84
N PHE A 28 -18.68 20.75 -11.37
CA PHE A 28 -18.71 19.33 -11.00
C PHE A 28 -17.46 18.57 -11.45
N ASP A 29 -16.92 18.86 -12.63
CA ASP A 29 -15.71 18.21 -13.13
C ASP A 29 -14.49 18.65 -12.31
N TYR A 30 -14.41 19.94 -11.95
CA TYR A 30 -13.38 20.44 -11.04
C TYR A 30 -13.40 19.74 -9.68
N ARG A 31 -14.59 19.42 -9.13
CA ARG A 31 -14.68 18.67 -7.87
C ARG A 31 -14.25 17.21 -8.01
N ASN A 32 -14.62 16.56 -9.11
CA ASN A 32 -14.17 15.20 -9.40
C ASN A 32 -12.65 15.14 -9.61
N LEU A 33 -12.09 16.11 -10.33
CA LEU A 33 -10.65 16.22 -10.55
C LEU A 33 -9.91 16.49 -9.24
N LEU A 34 -10.45 17.34 -8.37
CA LEU A 34 -9.88 17.60 -7.04
C LEU A 34 -9.95 16.36 -6.13
N GLN A 35 -10.99 15.54 -6.28
CA GLN A 35 -11.10 14.28 -5.54
C GLN A 35 -10.08 13.25 -6.04
N GLN A 36 -9.95 13.06 -7.34
CA GLN A 36 -8.93 12.19 -7.94
C GLN A 36 -7.51 12.65 -7.58
N TYR A 37 -7.25 13.96 -7.62
CA TYR A 37 -5.96 14.51 -7.23
C TYR A 37 -5.61 14.19 -5.77
N ARG A 38 -6.60 14.30 -4.86
CA ARG A 38 -6.40 13.96 -3.44
C ARG A 38 -6.12 12.47 -3.23
N GLU A 39 -6.85 11.60 -3.92
CA GLU A 39 -6.65 10.15 -3.84
C GLU A 39 -5.25 9.75 -4.31
N VAL A 40 -4.83 10.26 -5.47
CA VAL A 40 -3.48 10.04 -6.02
C VAL A 40 -2.40 10.60 -5.10
N GLU A 41 -2.63 11.75 -4.48
CA GLU A 41 -1.66 12.34 -3.55
C GLU A 41 -1.55 11.54 -2.24
N GLU A 42 -2.65 11.01 -1.72
CA GLU A 42 -2.62 10.10 -0.57
C GLU A 42 -1.88 8.80 -0.90
N GLU A 43 -2.15 8.18 -2.05
CA GLU A 43 -1.41 7.01 -2.51
C GLU A 43 0.08 7.27 -2.63
N LYS A 44 0.46 8.42 -3.20
CA LYS A 44 1.85 8.83 -3.31
C LYS A 44 2.52 8.95 -1.94
N ARG A 45 1.86 9.56 -0.95
CA ARG A 45 2.41 9.68 0.42
C ARG A 45 2.60 8.32 1.06
N VAL A 46 1.65 7.42 0.93
CA VAL A 46 1.75 6.05 1.45
C VAL A 46 2.91 5.30 0.79
N LEU A 47 3.08 5.46 -0.53
CA LEU A 47 4.16 4.83 -1.28
C LEU A 47 5.53 5.39 -0.89
N GLU A 48 5.66 6.70 -0.71
CA GLU A 48 6.90 7.34 -0.25
C GLU A 48 7.29 6.87 1.16
N ALA A 49 6.32 6.74 2.07
CA ALA A 49 6.56 6.20 3.40
C ALA A 49 7.06 4.74 3.35
N LYS A 50 6.43 3.89 2.53
CA LYS A 50 6.88 2.50 2.30
C LYS A 50 8.29 2.45 1.69
N ARG A 51 8.58 3.33 0.73
CA ARG A 51 9.90 3.43 0.10
C ARG A 51 10.98 3.79 1.12
N ALA A 52 10.72 4.76 1.99
CA ALA A 52 11.65 5.16 3.04
C ALA A 52 11.91 4.01 4.03
N ASP A 53 10.87 3.28 4.45
CA ASP A 53 11.03 2.12 5.33
C ASP A 53 11.82 0.99 4.67
N LEU A 54 11.52 0.67 3.41
CA LEU A 54 12.24 -0.35 2.65
C LEU A 54 13.71 0.01 2.48
N LEU A 55 14.03 1.26 2.12
CA LEU A 55 15.42 1.70 2.01
C LEU A 55 16.16 1.58 3.35
N ARG A 56 15.50 1.90 4.47
CA ARG A 56 16.08 1.71 5.81
C ARG A 56 16.33 0.24 6.11
N ARG A 57 15.40 -0.66 5.75
CA ARG A 57 15.59 -2.11 5.92
C ARG A 57 16.74 -2.62 5.06
N VAL A 58 16.81 -2.24 3.79
CA VAL A 58 17.90 -2.61 2.88
C VAL A 58 19.24 -2.12 3.42
N TYR A 59 19.31 -0.87 3.88
CA TYR A 59 20.53 -0.34 4.49
C TYR A 59 20.98 -1.15 5.71
N ARG A 60 20.06 -1.52 6.60
CA ARG A 60 20.36 -2.38 7.75
C ARG A 60 20.79 -3.78 7.33
N LEU A 61 20.14 -4.36 6.32
CA LEU A 61 20.52 -5.66 5.77
C LEU A 61 21.91 -5.65 5.12
N GLN A 62 22.40 -4.51 4.65
CA GLN A 62 23.74 -4.40 4.05
C GLN A 62 24.84 -4.10 5.07
N ASN A 63 24.54 -3.34 6.11
CA ASN A 63 25.55 -2.78 7.00
C ASN A 63 25.53 -3.35 8.43
N ASP A 64 24.48 -4.10 8.81
CA ASP A 64 24.33 -4.64 10.17
C ASP A 64 24.18 -6.16 10.15
N TRP A 65 25.28 -6.85 10.46
CA TRP A 65 25.32 -8.32 10.54
C TRP A 65 24.32 -8.90 11.54
N LYS A 66 24.10 -8.24 12.69
CA LYS A 66 23.13 -8.72 13.70
C LYS A 66 21.71 -8.64 13.17
N TYR A 67 21.42 -7.59 12.40
CA TYR A 67 20.12 -7.44 11.75
C TYR A 67 19.89 -8.51 10.68
N ILE A 68 20.92 -8.89 9.92
CA ILE A 68 20.85 -10.00 8.95
C ILE A 68 20.56 -11.32 9.67
N GLU A 69 21.28 -11.63 10.74
CA GLU A 69 21.06 -12.88 11.50
C GLU A 69 19.65 -12.95 12.08
N ALA A 70 19.15 -11.86 12.66
CA ALA A 70 17.79 -11.80 13.18
C ALA A 70 16.75 -12.06 12.07
N VAL A 71 16.91 -11.43 10.90
CA VAL A 71 16.03 -11.67 9.74
C VAL A 71 16.13 -13.10 9.24
N ALA A 72 17.33 -13.68 9.15
CA ALA A 72 17.55 -15.06 8.74
C ALA A 72 16.86 -16.05 9.69
N ARG A 73 16.99 -15.84 11.00
CA ARG A 73 16.41 -16.72 12.02
C ARG A 73 14.89 -16.59 12.11
N GLU A 74 14.36 -15.36 12.09
CA GLU A 74 12.92 -15.10 12.29
C GLU A 74 12.09 -15.27 11.02
N GLN A 75 12.59 -14.77 9.87
CA GLN A 75 11.80 -14.72 8.63
C GLN A 75 12.10 -15.89 7.70
N LEU A 76 13.35 -16.39 7.70
CA LEU A 76 13.78 -17.47 6.81
C LEU A 76 13.93 -18.81 7.54
N LEU A 77 13.75 -18.84 8.87
CA LEU A 77 13.98 -20.01 9.73
C LEU A 77 15.35 -20.66 9.49
N MET A 78 16.33 -19.84 9.08
CA MET A 78 17.69 -20.27 8.83
C MET A 78 18.48 -20.32 10.14
N VAL A 79 19.36 -21.31 10.23
CA VAL A 79 20.24 -21.54 11.37
C VAL A 79 21.67 -21.63 10.81
N PRO A 80 22.70 -21.11 11.53
CA PRO A 80 24.08 -21.24 11.08
C PRO A 80 24.46 -22.69 10.79
N GLU A 81 25.35 -22.94 9.82
CA GLU A 81 25.81 -24.29 9.46
C GLU A 81 26.48 -25.02 10.64
N ASP A 82 27.07 -24.26 11.57
CA ASP A 82 27.71 -24.73 12.80
C ASP A 82 26.77 -24.76 14.02
N ALA A 83 25.48 -24.45 13.85
CA ALA A 83 24.54 -24.41 14.96
C ALA A 83 24.09 -25.81 15.41
N MET A 84 24.20 -26.07 16.71
CA MET A 84 23.73 -27.32 17.32
C MET A 84 22.20 -27.34 17.42
N VAL A 85 21.56 -28.11 16.55
CA VAL A 85 20.09 -28.30 16.57
C VAL A 85 19.73 -29.32 17.64
N TYR A 86 19.09 -28.86 18.72
CA TYR A 86 18.55 -29.73 19.77
C TYR A 86 17.22 -30.32 19.32
N HIS A 87 17.23 -31.58 18.88
CA HIS A 87 16.01 -32.36 18.74
C HIS A 87 15.57 -32.84 20.13
N PHE A 88 14.56 -32.18 20.71
CA PHE A 88 13.88 -32.72 21.87
C PHE A 88 13.09 -33.95 21.43
N ARG A 89 13.65 -35.13 21.70
CA ARG A 89 12.92 -36.39 21.57
C ARG A 89 11.83 -36.36 22.64
N GLU A 90 10.56 -36.27 22.23
CA GLU A 90 9.45 -36.53 23.14
C GLU A 90 9.73 -37.88 23.80
N THR A 91 9.82 -37.86 25.13
CA THR A 91 10.14 -39.01 25.96
C THR A 91 8.97 -39.99 25.88
N GLY A 92 8.98 -40.83 24.84
CA GLY A 92 7.88 -41.73 24.53
C GLY A 92 8.22 -42.71 23.41
N SER A 93 9.28 -43.50 23.61
CA SER A 93 9.59 -44.82 23.03
C SER A 93 11.07 -44.94 22.66
N MET A 94 11.80 -45.57 23.57
CA MET A 94 13.05 -46.26 23.28
C MET A 94 12.68 -47.53 22.52
N GLU A 95 12.78 -47.54 21.19
CA GLU A 95 13.11 -48.75 20.41
C GLU A 95 13.28 -48.38 18.93
N GLU A 96 14.11 -49.14 18.23
CA GLU A 96 14.39 -49.04 16.79
C GLU A 96 15.13 -47.78 16.32
N ARG A 97 16.47 -47.83 16.40
CA ARG A 97 17.38 -47.56 15.25
C ARG A 97 18.84 -47.81 15.63
N ALA A 98 19.11 -48.96 16.23
CA ALA A 98 20.48 -49.50 16.33
C ALA A 98 20.91 -50.24 15.03
N SER A 99 20.33 -49.91 13.89
CA SER A 99 20.66 -50.60 12.63
C SER A 99 20.39 -49.68 11.45
N PHE A 100 21.22 -48.66 11.28
CA PHE A 100 21.52 -48.14 9.95
C PHE A 100 22.72 -47.21 10.11
N PHE A 101 23.92 -47.70 9.81
CA PHE A 101 25.01 -47.02 9.09
C PHE A 101 26.24 -47.95 9.13
N PRO A 102 26.62 -48.62 8.02
CA PRO A 102 28.01 -48.98 7.78
C PRO A 102 28.89 -47.75 7.56
#